data_AF-A0A914JAT0-F1
#
_entry.id   AF-A0A914JAT0-F1
#
_cell.length_a   1.000
_cell.length_b   1.000
_cell.length_c   1.000
_cell.angle_alpha   90.00
_cell.angle_beta   90.00
_cell.angle_gamma   90.00
#
_symmetry.space_group_name_H-M   'P 1'
#
loop_
_entity.id
_entity.type
_entity.pdbx_description
1 polymer ?
#
loop_
_entity_poly.entity_id
_entity_poly.type
_entity_poly.pdbx_seq_one_letter_code
_entity_poly.pdbx_strand_id
1 'polypeptide(L)'
;MNFNLLAVVIFLVNFITGYDIPGDEETDVDLLTPLENLINTDPRVYRTKGLDGLPAVGIQRGVEIVVPYRIYLPRKFYKNFAIVASIKPKDNQGGYLFAVVNAFDTVVDLGLLLAPAGRDQTNISLVYTDSQTQSHSTVIASFLVPAFTNQWTQMALEVVGDSVALYFRCMRFATRQQRKRCPVAVASVAPTTGFVVQNFEPTSFGGKFVDWIVWQDSAQSQSELGF
;
A
#
# COMPACT_ATOMS: atom_id res chain seq x y z
N MET A 1 -16.15 27.95 -48.41
CA MET A 1 -16.78 27.39 -47.18
C MET A 1 -15.71 27.33 -46.10
N ASN A 2 -15.68 28.33 -45.22
CA ASN A 2 -14.72 28.39 -44.11
C ASN A 2 -15.19 27.43 -43.00
N PHE A 3 -14.48 26.31 -42.84
CA PHE A 3 -14.69 25.43 -41.70
C PHE A 3 -14.11 26.10 -40.45
N ASN A 4 -14.96 26.31 -39.45
CA ASN A 4 -14.66 27.00 -38.21
C ASN A 4 -13.52 26.31 -37.46
N LEU A 5 -12.31 26.86 -37.54
CA LEU A 5 -11.13 26.41 -36.79
C LEU A 5 -11.41 26.36 -35.27
N LEU A 6 -12.25 27.27 -34.77
CA LEU A 6 -12.67 27.33 -33.37
C LEU A 6 -13.44 26.08 -32.92
N ALA A 7 -14.24 25.47 -33.81
CA ALA A 7 -15.02 24.28 -33.48
C ALA A 7 -14.13 23.03 -33.36
N VAL A 8 -13.09 22.93 -34.19
CA VAL A 8 -12.09 21.84 -34.13
C VAL A 8 -11.25 21.95 -32.86
N VAL A 9 -10.89 23.17 -32.45
CA VAL A 9 -10.16 23.39 -31.19
C VAL A 9 -11.01 23.04 -29.98
N ILE A 10 -12.29 23.41 -29.94
CA ILE A 10 -13.19 23.02 -28.83
C ILE A 10 -13.37 21.50 -28.76
N PHE A 11 -13.48 20.83 -29.91
CA PHE A 11 -13.55 19.36 -29.94
C PHE A 11 -12.26 18.72 -29.42
N LEU A 12 -11.09 19.22 -29.80
CA LEU A 12 -9.80 18.73 -29.30
C LEU A 12 -9.60 19.04 -27.81
N VAL A 13 -10.00 20.22 -27.33
CA VAL A 13 -9.91 20.57 -25.91
C VAL A 13 -10.82 19.66 -25.07
N ASN A 14 -12.06 19.42 -25.51
CA ASN A 14 -12.98 18.49 -24.84
C ASN A 14 -12.51 17.03 -24.90
N PHE A 15 -11.75 16.64 -25.95
CA PHE A 15 -11.16 15.30 -26.06
C PHE A 15 -9.90 15.14 -25.19
N ILE A 16 -9.18 16.24 -24.92
CA ILE A 16 -8.00 16.23 -24.03
C ILE A 16 -8.41 16.30 -22.54
N THR A 17 -9.61 16.77 -22.21
CA THR A 17 -10.08 16.87 -20.81
C THR A 17 -10.75 15.60 -20.25
N GLY A 18 -10.73 14.48 -20.96
CA GLY A 18 -11.42 13.26 -20.54
C GLY A 18 -10.66 11.99 -20.87
N TYR A 19 -9.41 11.89 -20.43
CA TYR A 19 -8.83 10.56 -20.18
C TYR A 19 -9.14 10.22 -18.73
N ASP A 20 -10.34 9.68 -18.49
CA ASP A 20 -10.66 9.05 -17.22
C ASP A 20 -9.68 7.89 -17.04
N ILE A 21 -8.72 8.09 -16.16
CA ILE A 21 -7.80 7.03 -15.76
C ILE A 21 -8.64 6.07 -14.91
N PRO A 22 -8.75 4.78 -15.28
CA PRO A 22 -9.47 3.81 -14.47
C PRO A 22 -8.84 3.80 -13.05
N GLY A 23 -9.65 4.14 -12.04
CA GLY A 23 -9.21 4.23 -10.64
C GLY A 23 -9.83 5.35 -9.79
N ASP A 24 -10.54 6.32 -10.38
CA ASP A 24 -11.24 7.37 -9.58
C ASP A 24 -12.64 6.92 -9.08
N GLU A 25 -13.18 5.79 -9.58
CA GLU A 25 -14.47 5.19 -9.14
C GLU A 25 -14.31 3.88 -8.35
N GLU A 26 -13.12 3.26 -8.33
CA GLU A 26 -12.89 2.01 -7.59
C GLU A 26 -12.77 2.29 -6.08
N THR A 27 -13.51 1.52 -5.30
CA THR A 27 -13.57 1.61 -3.83
C THR A 27 -12.42 0.87 -3.15
N ASP A 28 -11.65 0.10 -3.90
CA ASP A 28 -10.55 -0.70 -3.40
C ASP A 28 -9.51 -0.94 -4.50
N VAL A 29 -8.29 -1.28 -4.08
CA VAL A 29 -7.14 -1.49 -4.96
C VAL A 29 -6.45 -2.79 -4.56
N ASP A 30 -6.33 -3.73 -5.49
CA ASP A 30 -5.53 -4.96 -5.33
C ASP A 30 -4.05 -4.74 -5.66
N LEU A 31 -3.23 -4.71 -4.61
CA LEU A 31 -1.78 -4.53 -4.68
C LEU A 31 -1.02 -5.81 -5.04
N LEU A 32 -1.69 -6.96 -5.26
CA LEU A 32 -1.07 -8.15 -5.83
C LEU A 32 -0.84 -8.05 -7.33
N THR A 33 -1.62 -7.24 -8.04
CA THR A 33 -1.55 -7.09 -9.50
C THR A 33 -0.12 -6.84 -10.03
N PRO A 34 0.69 -5.92 -9.46
CA PRO A 34 2.08 -5.74 -9.87
C PRO A 34 2.95 -7.00 -9.71
N LEU A 35 2.72 -7.80 -8.66
CA LEU A 35 3.47 -9.03 -8.42
C LEU A 35 3.08 -10.10 -9.44
N GLU A 36 1.79 -10.23 -9.73
CA GLU A 36 1.31 -11.24 -10.66
C GLU A 36 1.88 -11.07 -12.07
N ASN A 37 2.06 -9.82 -12.49
CA ASN A 37 2.68 -9.47 -13.77
C ASN A 37 4.14 -9.95 -13.88
N LEU A 38 4.82 -10.23 -12.75
CA LEU A 38 6.21 -10.68 -12.73
C LEU A 38 6.38 -12.21 -12.67
N ILE A 39 5.31 -12.98 -12.44
CA ILE A 39 5.40 -14.44 -12.24
C ILE A 39 6.07 -15.16 -13.42
N ASN A 40 5.88 -14.65 -14.64
CA ASN A 40 6.43 -15.26 -15.85
C ASN A 40 7.78 -14.67 -16.28
N THR A 41 8.26 -13.61 -15.62
CA THR A 41 9.46 -12.87 -16.01
C THR A 41 10.56 -12.89 -14.96
N ASP A 42 10.22 -13.04 -13.67
CA ASP A 42 11.18 -13.16 -12.57
C ASP A 42 10.89 -14.44 -11.76
N PRO A 43 11.78 -15.46 -11.78
CA PRO A 43 11.56 -16.71 -11.05
C PRO A 43 11.57 -16.54 -9.51
N ARG A 44 11.98 -15.37 -9.02
CA ARG A 44 11.89 -15.01 -7.60
C ARG A 44 10.46 -14.67 -7.18
N VAL A 45 9.56 -14.43 -8.14
CA VAL A 45 8.11 -14.26 -7.95
C VAL A 45 7.38 -15.48 -8.51
N TYR A 46 6.56 -16.14 -7.70
CA TYR A 46 6.00 -17.45 -8.08
C TYR A 46 4.63 -17.72 -7.45
N ARG A 47 3.80 -18.52 -8.13
CA ARG A 47 2.54 -19.01 -7.59
C ARG A 47 2.77 -20.08 -6.53
N THR A 48 1.97 -20.08 -5.47
CA THR A 48 2.04 -21.06 -4.39
C THR A 48 0.66 -21.26 -3.75
N LYS A 49 0.56 -22.21 -2.82
CA LYS A 49 -0.66 -22.40 -2.01
C LYS A 49 -0.61 -21.51 -0.78
N GLY A 50 -1.74 -20.88 -0.52
CA GLY A 50 -2.03 -19.88 0.49
C GLY A 50 -2.59 -20.45 1.79
N LEU A 51 -3.14 -19.55 2.60
CA LEU A 51 -4.03 -19.89 3.71
C LEU A 51 -5.22 -20.68 3.15
N ASP A 52 -5.58 -21.78 3.83
CA ASP A 52 -6.70 -22.67 3.44
C ASP A 52 -6.65 -23.21 2.00
N GLY A 53 -5.45 -23.26 1.41
CA GLY A 53 -5.26 -23.75 0.04
C GLY A 53 -5.63 -22.74 -1.05
N LEU A 54 -5.97 -21.50 -0.67
CA LEU A 54 -6.20 -20.40 -1.61
C LEU A 54 -4.97 -20.15 -2.50
N PRO A 55 -5.14 -19.57 -3.70
CA PRO A 55 -4.01 -19.08 -4.47
C PRO A 55 -3.19 -18.07 -3.66
N ALA A 56 -1.88 -18.11 -3.81
CA ALA A 56 -0.97 -17.15 -3.19
C ALA A 56 0.19 -16.83 -4.13
N VAL A 57 0.75 -15.63 -3.96
CA VAL A 57 1.97 -15.20 -4.65
C VAL A 57 3.10 -15.16 -3.65
N GLY A 58 4.17 -15.90 -3.94
CA GLY A 58 5.41 -15.90 -3.18
C GLY A 58 6.45 -15.03 -3.85
N ILE A 59 7.26 -14.36 -3.03
CA ILE A 59 8.36 -13.51 -3.48
C ILE A 59 9.60 -13.75 -2.63
N GLN A 60 10.76 -13.75 -3.26
CA GLN A 60 12.05 -13.80 -2.57
C GLN A 60 12.53 -12.38 -2.25
N ARG A 61 13.46 -12.28 -1.27
CA ARG A 61 14.11 -11.01 -0.95
C ARG A 61 14.87 -10.46 -2.17
N GLY A 62 14.95 -9.14 -2.27
CA GLY A 62 15.65 -8.43 -3.34
C GLY A 62 14.92 -8.41 -4.69
N VAL A 63 13.66 -8.85 -4.74
CA VAL A 63 12.77 -8.47 -5.84
C VAL A 63 12.44 -6.99 -5.68
N GLU A 64 12.62 -6.24 -6.77
CA GLU A 64 12.34 -4.82 -6.83
C GLU A 64 11.24 -4.62 -7.87
N ILE A 65 10.14 -4.01 -7.43
CA ILE A 65 8.99 -3.73 -8.27
C ILE A 65 8.73 -2.25 -8.15
N VAL A 66 9.10 -1.50 -9.17
CA VAL A 66 8.83 -0.07 -9.25
C VAL A 66 7.81 0.15 -10.36
N VAL A 67 6.65 0.64 -9.98
CA VAL A 67 5.58 0.96 -10.93
C VAL A 67 5.05 2.37 -10.68
N PRO A 68 4.56 3.08 -11.71
CA PRO A 68 3.97 4.39 -11.52
C PRO A 68 2.79 4.34 -10.54
N TYR A 69 2.80 5.20 -9.51
CA TYR A 69 1.75 5.27 -8.49
C TYR A 69 0.35 5.39 -9.09
N ARG A 70 0.20 6.25 -10.12
CA ARG A 70 -1.08 6.55 -10.77
C ARG A 70 -1.74 5.39 -11.52
N ILE A 71 -1.03 4.28 -11.72
CA ILE A 71 -1.60 3.07 -12.32
C ILE A 71 -2.39 2.26 -11.28
N TYR A 72 -1.99 2.33 -10.01
CA TYR A 72 -2.55 1.47 -8.96
C TYR A 72 -3.27 2.27 -7.87
N LEU A 73 -2.89 3.52 -7.62
CA LEU A 73 -3.42 4.30 -6.50
C LEU A 73 -4.04 5.63 -6.98
N PRO A 74 -5.07 6.12 -6.28
CA PRO A 74 -5.85 7.29 -6.69
C PRO A 74 -5.02 8.56 -6.65
N ARG A 75 -5.39 9.56 -7.45
CA ARG A 75 -4.67 10.85 -7.52
C ARG A 75 -4.57 11.55 -6.16
N LYS A 76 -5.61 11.44 -5.35
CA LYS A 76 -5.62 11.89 -3.96
C LYS A 76 -5.81 10.67 -3.08
N PHE A 77 -4.85 10.38 -2.22
CA PHE A 77 -4.98 9.26 -1.32
C PHE A 77 -6.13 9.50 -0.32
N TYR A 78 -6.79 8.43 0.09
CA TYR A 78 -8.00 8.52 0.90
C TYR A 78 -7.70 9.04 2.30
N LYS A 79 -8.61 9.84 2.87
CA LYS A 79 -8.47 10.40 4.22
C LYS A 79 -8.69 9.33 5.30
N ASN A 80 -9.70 8.51 5.10
CA ASN A 80 -9.93 7.30 5.85
C ASN A 80 -9.69 6.16 4.87
N PHE A 81 -9.08 5.07 5.32
CA PHE A 81 -8.82 3.90 4.48
C PHE A 81 -8.53 2.68 5.34
N ALA A 82 -8.54 1.52 4.72
CA ALA A 82 -7.98 0.32 5.35
C ALA A 82 -6.94 -0.33 4.43
N ILE A 83 -5.86 -0.84 5.03
CA ILE A 83 -4.90 -1.72 4.34
C ILE A 83 -5.08 -3.11 4.92
N VAL A 84 -5.31 -4.08 4.06
CA VAL A 84 -5.61 -5.46 4.43
C VAL A 84 -4.59 -6.36 3.77
N ALA A 85 -4.02 -7.28 4.53
CA ALA A 85 -3.06 -8.22 4.00
C ALA A 85 -3.07 -9.55 4.76
N SER A 86 -3.13 -10.63 3.99
CA SER A 86 -2.92 -12.01 4.42
C SER A 86 -1.54 -12.46 3.99
N ILE A 87 -0.58 -12.45 4.92
CA ILE A 87 0.83 -12.65 4.61
C ILE A 87 1.47 -13.80 5.39
N LYS A 88 2.54 -14.34 4.83
CA LYS A 88 3.46 -15.28 5.48
C LYS A 88 4.90 -14.84 5.27
N PRO A 89 5.49 -14.07 6.21
CA PRO A 89 6.89 -13.68 6.13
C PRO A 89 7.81 -14.89 6.14
N LYS A 90 8.87 -14.88 5.34
CA LYS A 90 9.86 -15.97 5.26
C LYS A 90 10.78 -16.03 6.48
N ASP A 91 11.10 -14.87 7.05
CA ASP A 91 12.02 -14.69 8.18
C ASP A 91 11.55 -13.52 9.06
N ASN A 92 12.37 -13.13 10.05
CA ASN A 92 12.09 -12.02 10.97
C ASN A 92 12.78 -10.70 10.59
N GLN A 93 13.51 -10.61 9.47
CA GLN A 93 14.22 -9.37 9.12
C GLN A 93 13.26 -8.25 8.68
N GLY A 94 12.00 -8.59 8.40
CA GLY A 94 10.98 -7.62 8.02
C GLY A 94 11.22 -7.02 6.63
N GLY A 95 10.77 -5.78 6.46
CA GLY A 95 10.80 -5.00 5.23
C GLY A 95 9.49 -4.26 5.01
N TYR A 96 9.48 -3.31 4.07
CA TYR A 96 8.24 -2.73 3.57
C TYR A 96 7.46 -3.79 2.80
N LEU A 97 6.18 -3.96 3.14
CA LEU A 97 5.26 -4.70 2.28
C LEU A 97 5.06 -3.90 0.99
N PHE A 98 4.79 -2.60 1.11
CA PHE A 98 4.89 -1.58 0.06
C PHE A 98 5.39 -0.26 0.63
N ALA A 99 5.89 0.58 -0.27
CA ALA A 99 6.14 1.99 -0.04
C ALA A 99 5.75 2.80 -1.29
N VAL A 100 4.99 3.87 -1.07
CA VAL A 100 4.82 4.98 -1.99
C VAL A 100 5.92 5.97 -1.67
N VAL A 101 6.79 6.27 -2.63
CA VAL A 101 7.97 7.11 -2.41
C VAL A 101 7.93 8.37 -3.27
N ASN A 102 8.49 9.45 -2.74
CA ASN A 102 8.61 10.71 -3.49
C ASN A 102 9.40 10.51 -4.80
N ALA A 103 9.37 11.50 -5.69
CA ALA A 103 10.01 11.44 -7.00
C ALA A 103 11.54 11.24 -6.99
N PHE A 104 12.18 11.26 -5.81
CA PHE A 104 13.60 11.05 -5.62
C PHE A 104 13.92 9.72 -4.92
N ASP A 105 12.91 8.89 -4.63
CA ASP A 105 13.05 7.63 -3.90
C ASP A 105 13.75 7.79 -2.54
N THR A 106 13.53 8.92 -1.85
CA THR A 106 14.19 9.27 -0.58
C THR A 106 13.24 9.34 0.62
N VAL A 107 11.96 9.64 0.38
CA VAL A 107 10.94 9.80 1.43
C VAL A 107 9.77 8.89 1.12
N VAL A 108 9.31 8.14 2.11
CA VAL A 108 8.11 7.29 2.02
C VAL A 108 6.91 8.13 2.40
N ASP A 109 6.08 8.47 1.41
CA ASP A 109 4.82 9.19 1.60
C ASP A 109 3.76 8.30 2.27
N LEU A 110 3.73 7.02 1.92
CA LEU A 110 2.85 6.02 2.52
C LEU A 110 3.52 4.65 2.48
N GLY A 111 3.48 3.89 3.57
CA GLY A 111 4.01 2.53 3.53
C GLY A 111 3.63 1.70 4.73
N LEU A 112 3.72 0.39 4.56
CA LEU A 112 3.49 -0.58 5.62
C LEU A 112 4.77 -1.35 5.90
N LEU A 113 5.39 -1.06 7.04
CA LEU A 113 6.69 -1.58 7.43
C LEU A 113 6.54 -2.67 8.50
N LEU A 114 7.13 -3.83 8.23
CA LEU A 114 7.41 -4.84 9.24
C LEU A 114 8.87 -4.70 9.69
N ALA A 115 9.11 -4.60 10.99
CA ALA A 115 10.46 -4.53 11.53
C ALA A 115 10.65 -5.50 12.71
N PRO A 116 11.81 -6.16 12.85
CA PRO A 116 12.12 -6.94 14.04
C PRO A 116 12.12 -6.05 15.28
N ALA A 117 11.57 -6.56 16.38
CA ALA A 117 11.46 -5.82 17.65
C ALA A 117 11.92 -6.68 18.84
N GLY A 118 13.11 -7.27 18.73
CA GLY A 118 13.62 -8.26 19.68
C GLY A 118 13.53 -9.67 19.12
N ARG A 119 13.61 -10.69 20.00
CA ARG A 119 13.74 -12.09 19.58
C ARG A 119 12.46 -12.66 18.96
N ASP A 120 11.32 -12.38 19.58
CA ASP A 120 10.03 -13.00 19.26
C ASP A 120 8.93 -11.95 19.07
N GLN A 121 9.29 -10.75 18.63
CA GLN A 121 8.35 -9.67 18.37
C GLN A 121 8.62 -8.98 17.04
N THR A 122 7.56 -8.43 16.46
CA THR A 122 7.58 -7.69 15.22
C THR A 122 6.81 -6.39 15.41
N ASN A 123 7.40 -5.28 14.98
CA ASN A 123 6.69 -4.02 14.85
C ASN A 123 5.98 -3.97 13.50
N ILE A 124 4.67 -3.74 13.52
CA ILE A 124 3.87 -3.38 12.37
C ILE A 124 3.68 -1.87 12.42
N SER A 125 4.23 -1.16 11.45
CA SER A 125 4.26 0.31 11.45
C SER A 125 3.63 0.86 10.18
N LEU A 126 2.72 1.81 10.36
CA LEU A 126 2.20 2.64 9.29
C LEU A 126 3.08 3.88 9.15
N VAL A 127 3.67 4.04 7.97
CA VAL A 127 4.44 5.21 7.57
C VAL A 127 3.52 6.11 6.75
N TYR A 128 3.46 7.38 7.12
CA TYR A 128 2.74 8.41 6.37
C TYR A 128 3.48 9.73 6.49
N THR A 129 3.77 10.37 5.39
CA THR A 129 4.58 11.60 5.34
C THR A 129 4.08 12.47 4.21
N ASP A 130 4.06 13.79 4.44
CA ASP A 130 3.90 14.74 3.36
C ASP A 130 5.30 15.15 2.87
N SER A 131 5.82 14.49 1.83
CA SER A 131 7.15 14.78 1.30
C SER A 131 7.30 16.17 0.68
N GLN A 132 6.22 16.93 0.49
CA GLN A 132 6.31 18.34 0.07
C GLN A 132 6.79 19.24 1.21
N THR A 133 6.52 18.84 2.47
CA THR A 133 6.83 19.63 3.66
C THR A 133 7.87 18.97 4.56
N GLN A 134 8.09 17.67 4.40
CA GLN A 134 8.98 16.88 5.25
C GLN A 134 10.08 16.19 4.44
N SER A 135 11.33 16.26 4.91
CA SER A 135 12.49 15.64 4.27
C SER A 135 12.79 14.22 4.74
N HIS A 136 11.99 13.67 5.66
CA HIS A 136 12.20 12.35 6.26
C HIS A 136 10.87 11.61 6.48
N SER A 137 10.88 10.30 6.22
CA SER A 137 9.76 9.41 6.45
C SER A 137 9.36 9.37 7.93
N THR A 138 8.06 9.44 8.21
CA THR A 138 7.46 9.53 9.53
C THR A 138 6.57 8.32 9.80
N VAL A 139 6.85 7.59 10.89
CA VAL A 139 5.96 6.55 11.40
C VAL A 139 4.83 7.21 12.19
N ILE A 140 3.59 7.03 11.74
CA ILE A 140 2.41 7.62 12.38
C ILE A 140 1.72 6.69 13.38
N ALA A 141 1.92 5.38 13.22
CA ALA A 141 1.47 4.37 14.17
C ALA A 141 2.40 3.16 14.14
N SER A 142 2.64 2.57 15.31
CA SER A 142 3.44 1.35 15.43
C SER A 142 2.86 0.44 16.50
N PHE A 143 2.83 -0.85 16.19
CA PHE A 143 2.23 -1.89 17.00
C PHE A 143 3.22 -3.04 17.18
N LEU A 144 3.56 -3.32 18.43
CA LEU A 144 4.41 -4.44 18.81
C LEU A 144 3.54 -5.69 18.97
N VAL A 145 3.72 -6.66 18.08
CA VAL A 145 2.99 -7.94 18.09
C VAL A 145 3.95 -9.12 18.28
N PRO A 146 3.47 -10.30 18.70
CA PRO A 146 4.26 -11.53 18.66
C PRO A 146 4.76 -11.80 17.24
N ALA A 147 5.99 -12.28 17.10
CA ALA A 147 6.55 -12.66 15.80
C ALA A 147 5.70 -13.75 15.13
N PHE A 148 5.56 -13.66 13.81
CA PHE A 148 4.71 -14.55 13.00
C PHE A 148 5.44 -15.06 11.75
N THR A 149 6.76 -15.16 11.84
CA THR A 149 7.61 -15.74 10.81
C THR A 149 7.13 -17.15 10.44
N ASN A 150 7.05 -17.43 9.14
CA ASN A 150 6.57 -18.70 8.58
C ASN A 150 5.16 -19.12 9.06
N GLN A 151 4.34 -18.16 9.48
CA GLN A 151 2.93 -18.35 9.83
C GLN A 151 2.06 -17.44 8.98
N TRP A 152 0.97 -18.00 8.43
CA TRP A 152 -0.05 -17.17 7.79
C TRP A 152 -0.68 -16.26 8.84
N THR A 153 -0.74 -14.98 8.54
CA THR A 153 -1.28 -13.96 9.44
C THR A 153 -2.10 -12.99 8.62
N GLN A 154 -3.37 -12.88 9.00
CA GLN A 154 -4.29 -11.87 8.48
C GLN A 154 -4.19 -10.64 9.36
N MET A 155 -4.00 -9.48 8.75
CA MET A 155 -3.93 -8.21 9.46
C MET A 155 -4.60 -7.11 8.65
N ALA A 156 -5.13 -6.12 9.36
CA ALA A 156 -5.66 -4.91 8.76
C ALA A 156 -5.24 -3.68 9.56
N LEU A 157 -4.90 -2.61 8.88
CA LEU A 157 -4.74 -1.28 9.45
C LEU A 157 -5.89 -0.41 9.00
N GLU A 158 -6.69 0.04 9.94
CA GLU A 158 -7.79 0.96 9.70
C GLU A 158 -7.37 2.36 10.13
N VAL A 159 -7.51 3.32 9.22
CA VAL A 159 -7.23 4.74 9.45
C VAL A 159 -8.53 5.51 9.39
N VAL A 160 -8.88 6.15 10.51
CA VAL A 160 -10.08 6.99 10.62
C VAL A 160 -9.70 8.29 11.30
N GLY A 161 -9.72 9.39 10.55
CA GLY A 161 -9.21 10.68 11.00
C GLY A 161 -7.75 10.57 11.46
N ASP A 162 -7.50 10.83 12.74
CA ASP A 162 -6.16 10.82 13.34
C ASP A 162 -5.89 9.53 14.13
N SER A 163 -6.77 8.53 13.99
CA SER A 163 -6.70 7.24 14.67
C SER A 163 -6.26 6.14 13.71
N VAL A 164 -5.36 5.29 14.18
CA VAL A 164 -4.97 4.06 13.47
C VAL A 164 -5.29 2.85 14.36
N ALA A 165 -6.11 1.93 13.88
CA ALA A 165 -6.40 0.66 14.55
C ALA A 165 -5.71 -0.49 13.81
N LEU A 166 -5.07 -1.38 14.56
CA LEU A 166 -4.56 -2.64 14.03
C LEU A 166 -5.54 -3.76 14.38
N TYR A 167 -5.92 -4.52 13.37
CA TYR A 167 -6.52 -5.85 13.51
C TYR A 167 -5.43 -6.87 13.19
N PHE A 168 -5.24 -7.85 14.06
CA PHE A 168 -4.20 -8.86 13.96
C PHE A 168 -4.80 -10.23 14.28
N ARG A 169 -4.68 -11.18 13.35
CA ARG A 169 -5.29 -12.52 13.42
C ARG A 169 -6.79 -12.44 13.69
N CYS A 170 -7.48 -11.65 12.88
CA CYS A 170 -8.94 -11.47 12.93
C CYS A 170 -9.47 -10.80 14.21
N MET A 171 -8.61 -10.21 15.04
CA MET A 171 -9.02 -9.51 16.26
C MET A 171 -8.50 -8.08 16.30
N ARG A 172 -9.31 -7.14 16.80
CA ARG A 172 -8.86 -5.77 17.08
C ARG A 172 -7.78 -5.79 18.16
N PHE A 173 -6.53 -5.50 17.77
CA PHE A 173 -5.36 -5.61 18.63
C PHE A 173 -5.16 -4.36 19.48
N ALA A 174 -5.10 -3.18 18.85
CA ALA A 174 -4.96 -1.91 19.54
C ALA A 174 -5.31 -0.73 18.62
N THR A 175 -5.55 0.44 19.22
CA THR A 175 -5.67 1.71 18.50
C THR A 175 -4.59 2.67 19.00
N ARG A 176 -4.05 3.49 18.09
CA ARG A 176 -3.08 4.55 18.35
C ARG A 176 -3.64 5.86 17.82
N GLN A 177 -3.57 6.90 18.63
CA GLN A 177 -3.87 8.28 18.24
C GLN A 177 -2.57 8.94 17.79
N GLN A 178 -2.60 9.68 16.69
CA GLN A 178 -1.46 10.49 16.28
C GLN A 178 -1.23 11.60 17.32
N ARG A 179 -0.05 11.60 17.96
CA ARG A 179 0.27 12.55 19.04
C ARG A 179 0.48 13.99 18.55
N LYS A 180 0.76 14.18 17.26
CA LYS A 180 0.79 15.50 16.62
C LYS A 180 -0.51 15.66 15.85
N ARG A 181 -1.23 16.73 16.14
CA ARG A 181 -2.46 17.17 15.47
C ARG A 181 -2.14 17.71 14.06
N CYS A 182 -1.48 16.91 13.23
CA CYS A 182 -1.68 17.02 11.80
C CYS A 182 -2.88 16.13 11.52
N PRO A 183 -3.94 16.62 10.86
CA PRO A 183 -4.79 15.70 10.13
C PRO A 183 -3.87 14.79 9.33
N VAL A 184 -4.24 13.53 9.07
CA VAL A 184 -3.78 12.86 7.84
C VAL A 184 -4.29 13.73 6.69
N ALA A 185 -3.60 14.85 6.47
CA ALA A 185 -3.90 15.84 5.49
C ALA A 185 -3.64 15.08 4.22
N VAL A 186 -4.70 14.92 3.41
CA VAL A 186 -4.70 14.23 2.13
C VAL A 186 -3.42 14.62 1.40
N ALA A 187 -2.37 13.79 1.56
CA ALA A 187 -1.08 14.05 0.97
C ALA A 187 -1.36 14.03 -0.52
N SER A 188 -1.08 15.16 -1.16
CA SER A 188 -1.14 15.22 -2.61
C SER A 188 0.09 14.46 -3.08
N VAL A 189 -0.10 13.16 -3.29
CA VAL A 189 0.93 12.31 -3.86
C VAL A 189 1.24 12.88 -5.25
N ALA A 190 2.50 13.23 -5.49
CA ALA A 190 2.90 13.83 -6.75
C ALA A 190 2.62 12.84 -7.90
N PRO A 191 2.25 13.31 -9.10
CA PRO A 191 2.01 12.43 -10.24
C PRO A 191 3.22 11.57 -10.65
N THR A 192 4.43 11.98 -10.25
CA THR A 192 5.72 11.33 -10.54
C THR A 192 6.18 10.39 -9.43
N THR A 193 5.37 10.18 -8.39
CA THR A 193 5.67 9.27 -7.28
C THR A 193 5.70 7.83 -7.78
N GLY A 194 6.72 7.07 -7.36
CA GLY A 194 6.78 5.63 -7.59
C GLY A 194 5.99 4.87 -6.53
N PHE A 195 5.20 3.88 -6.96
CA PHE A 195 4.77 2.80 -6.07
C PHE A 195 5.82 1.71 -6.12
N VAL A 196 6.51 1.53 -5.01
CA VAL A 196 7.56 0.54 -4.83
C VAL A 196 6.99 -0.61 -4.02
N VAL A 197 6.83 -1.76 -4.67
CA VAL A 197 6.72 -3.01 -3.93
C VAL A 197 8.14 -3.54 -3.74
N GLN A 198 8.66 -3.25 -2.54
CA GLN A 198 9.91 -3.76 -2.00
C GLN A 198 11.20 -3.25 -2.63
N ASN A 199 12.28 -3.45 -1.88
CA ASN A 199 13.62 -2.90 -2.07
C ASN A 199 13.79 -1.42 -1.67
N PHE A 200 13.07 -0.98 -0.64
CA PHE A 200 13.35 0.27 0.06
C PHE A 200 14.04 -0.03 1.39
N GLU A 201 15.12 0.69 1.71
CA GLU A 201 15.85 0.60 2.99
C GLU A 201 14.88 0.64 4.19
N PRO A 202 15.05 -0.20 5.24
CA PRO A 202 16.29 -0.89 5.61
C PRO A 202 16.43 -2.33 5.11
N THR A 203 15.35 -2.98 4.64
CA THR A 203 15.39 -4.37 4.13
C THR A 203 14.27 -4.62 3.10
N SER A 204 14.52 -5.52 2.13
CA SER A 204 13.48 -5.99 1.21
C SER A 204 12.64 -7.10 1.84
N PHE A 205 11.31 -7.00 1.83
CA PHE A 205 10.47 -8.08 2.36
C PHE A 205 10.65 -9.37 1.54
N GLY A 206 10.50 -10.51 2.20
CA GLY A 206 10.45 -11.82 1.55
C GLY A 206 9.38 -12.67 2.22
N GLY A 207 8.50 -13.27 1.43
CA GLY A 207 7.33 -13.95 1.98
C GLY A 207 6.31 -14.34 0.93
N LYS A 208 5.08 -14.56 1.38
CA LYS A 208 3.95 -14.92 0.53
C LYS A 208 2.74 -14.07 0.89
N PHE A 209 1.87 -13.86 -0.08
CA PHE A 209 0.63 -13.10 0.04
C PHE A 209 -0.52 -13.94 -0.52
N VAL A 210 -1.66 -13.93 0.17
CA VAL A 210 -2.94 -14.45 -0.36
C VAL A 210 -3.77 -13.31 -0.93
N ASP A 211 -3.88 -12.23 -0.16
CA ASP A 211 -4.54 -11.00 -0.53
C ASP A 211 -3.67 -9.82 -0.09
N TRP A 212 -3.85 -8.68 -0.76
CA TRP A 212 -3.24 -7.43 -0.36
C TRP A 212 -4.00 -6.26 -0.97
N ILE A 213 -4.89 -5.66 -0.18
CA ILE A 213 -5.92 -4.74 -0.68
C ILE A 213 -5.88 -3.43 0.10
N VAL A 214 -6.05 -2.31 -0.59
CA VAL A 214 -6.29 -0.99 0.00
C VAL A 214 -7.73 -0.60 -0.25
N TRP A 215 -8.50 -0.40 0.80
CA TRP A 215 -9.90 0.04 0.75
C TRP A 215 -10.00 1.55 0.95
N GLN A 216 -10.76 2.21 0.08
CA GLN A 216 -11.11 3.63 0.21
C GLN A 216 -11.96 3.92 1.44
N ASP A 217 -12.89 3.04 1.77
CA ASP A 217 -13.71 3.15 2.97
C ASP A 217 -13.34 2.05 3.96
N SER A 218 -12.86 2.47 5.13
CA SER A 218 -12.57 1.55 6.22
C SER A 218 -13.80 0.73 6.64
N ALA A 219 -15.01 1.30 6.56
CA ALA A 219 -16.24 0.59 6.92
C ALA A 219 -16.54 -0.58 5.96
N GLN A 220 -16.26 -0.41 4.66
CA GLN A 220 -16.42 -1.47 3.67
C GLN A 220 -15.48 -2.65 3.94
N SER A 221 -14.23 -2.37 4.34
CA SER A 221 -13.28 -3.42 4.70
C SER A 221 -13.78 -4.31 5.85
N GLN A 222 -14.49 -3.74 6.84
CA GLN A 222 -15.01 -4.52 7.97
C GLN A 222 -16.11 -5.50 7.53
N SER A 223 -17.00 -5.07 6.63
CA SER A 223 -18.08 -5.92 6.13
C SER A 223 -17.60 -7.08 5.26
N GLU A 224 -16.53 -6.89 4.48
CA GLU A 224 -16.03 -7.93 3.58
C GLU A 224 -15.08 -8.92 4.24
N LEU A 225 -14.36 -8.47 5.28
CA LEU A 225 -13.38 -9.30 5.98
C LEU A 225 -13.94 -9.98 7.22
N GLY A 226 -15.22 -9.77 7.53
CA GLY A 226 -15.92 -10.42 8.63
C GLY A 226 -15.39 -10.05 10.02
N PHE A 227 -14.93 -8.80 10.19
CA PHE A 227 -14.52 -8.27 11.49
C PHE A 227 -15.70 -7.82 12.35
#